data_AF-A0A4V3WDN7-F1
#
_entry.id   AF-A0A4V3WDN7-F1
#
_cell.length_a   1.000
_cell.length_b   1.000
_cell.length_c   1.000
_cell.angle_alpha   90.00
_cell.angle_beta   90.00
_cell.angle_gamma   90.00
#
_symmetry.space_group_name_H-M   'P 1'
#
loop_
_entity.id
_entity.type
_entity.pdbx_description
1 polymer ?
#
loop_
_entity_poly.entity_id
_entity_poly.type
_entity_poly.pdbx_seq_one_letter_code
_entity_poly.pdbx_strand_id
1 'polypeptide(L)'
;MRRSLMIAVAASMLATAIPGAAGAAVKEGSAQIVSSVSFRTAPSTSSDVMRYLKKGETVAVLEETNAYWLKVRDSSGTVGYVSSREQYVNLTAAPTETADAAVGAANATIVASVNFRNAPSTSGDRIRYLAKGEQVTVTSQVNSYWYAVTDASGVSGYVSTSSSYIKLTGAIAGSGSANSGSGSSNSGTGSSNSDSGTGVSASAKIEAVIAAGMAYLGTPYEYGSDRSTTTTFDCSDFVRQAFKDALGVTLPADSSSQGAYVRGLSSVTTDWKQLKRGDLMFFMDYKGTSASLYTNKSAFGSSISHVAIYLGNGQVLHTYSKESGGVRVDSIEGRHWEYRFLYGGSAI
;
A
#
# COMPACT_ATOMS: atom_id res chain seq x y z
N MET A 1 -61.13 31.18 49.96
CA MET A 1 -60.26 32.21 49.36
C MET A 1 -58.82 31.73 49.53
N ARG A 2 -57.93 31.62 48.55
CA ARG A 2 -57.94 31.80 47.10
C ARG A 2 -56.93 30.78 46.55
N ARG A 3 -57.28 30.18 45.42
CA ARG A 3 -56.46 29.26 44.64
C ARG A 3 -55.32 30.04 43.99
N SER A 4 -54.08 29.56 44.12
CA SER A 4 -52.93 30.10 43.40
C SER A 4 -53.03 29.71 41.93
N LEU A 5 -53.18 30.71 41.07
CA LEU A 5 -53.15 30.62 39.61
C LEU A 5 -51.72 31.00 39.19
N MET A 6 -50.92 30.04 38.74
CA MET A 6 -49.68 30.32 38.01
C MET A 6 -49.92 30.07 36.53
N ILE A 7 -49.76 31.15 35.77
CA ILE A 7 -49.87 31.21 34.31
C ILE A 7 -48.65 30.52 33.72
N ALA A 8 -48.90 29.45 32.95
CA ALA A 8 -47.92 28.83 32.10
C ALA A 8 -47.74 29.67 30.82
N VAL A 9 -46.52 30.11 30.54
CA VAL A 9 -46.11 30.54 29.20
C VAL A 9 -45.13 29.48 28.69
N ALA A 10 -45.65 28.60 27.83
CA ALA A 10 -44.89 27.59 27.13
C ALA A 10 -44.21 28.25 25.92
N ALA A 11 -42.90 28.47 26.01
CA ALA A 11 -42.06 28.71 24.84
C ALA A 11 -41.55 27.36 24.34
N SER A 12 -42.30 26.78 23.40
CA SER A 12 -41.92 25.59 22.64
C SER A 12 -40.81 25.95 21.64
N MET A 13 -39.56 25.63 21.98
CA MET A 13 -38.53 25.42 20.97
C MET A 13 -38.37 23.91 20.74
N LEU A 14 -38.95 23.42 19.65
CA LEU A 14 -38.57 22.15 19.05
C LEU A 14 -37.12 22.29 18.54
N ALA A 15 -36.15 21.90 19.35
CA ALA A 15 -34.87 21.46 18.82
C ALA A 15 -35.12 20.07 18.24
N THR A 16 -35.33 19.99 16.93
CA THR A 16 -35.23 18.73 16.21
C THR A 16 -33.80 18.24 16.35
N ALA A 17 -33.56 17.37 17.32
CA ALA A 17 -32.34 16.60 17.41
C ALA A 17 -32.24 15.79 16.11
N ILE A 18 -31.36 16.24 15.22
CA ILE A 18 -30.85 15.40 14.15
C ILE A 18 -30.26 14.17 14.86
N PRO A 19 -30.66 12.94 14.53
CA PRO A 19 -29.97 11.76 15.01
C PRO A 19 -28.56 11.84 14.45
N GLY A 20 -27.63 12.35 15.27
CA GLY A 20 -26.21 12.22 15.02
C GLY A 20 -25.94 10.73 14.93
N ALA A 21 -25.47 10.28 13.77
CA ALA A 21 -25.01 8.92 13.58
C ALA A 21 -24.03 8.60 14.71
N ALA A 22 -24.49 7.78 15.66
CA ALA A 22 -23.63 7.20 16.69
C ALA A 22 -22.66 6.28 15.96
N GLY A 23 -21.50 6.81 15.60
CA GLY A 23 -20.37 6.01 15.16
C GLY A 23 -20.06 4.99 16.26
N ALA A 24 -19.78 3.76 15.84
CA ALA A 24 -19.40 2.68 16.73
C ALA A 24 -18.33 3.17 17.72
N ALA A 25 -18.67 3.16 19.02
CA ALA A 25 -17.73 3.47 20.07
C ALA A 25 -16.80 2.26 20.23
N VAL A 26 -15.69 2.25 19.50
CA VAL A 26 -14.55 1.38 19.82
C VAL A 26 -14.14 1.75 21.24
N LYS A 27 -14.16 0.79 22.17
CA LYS A 27 -13.56 1.04 23.48
C LYS A 27 -12.05 1.06 23.27
N GLU A 28 -11.55 2.27 23.08
CA GLU A 28 -10.14 2.55 22.85
C GLU A 28 -9.29 1.87 23.91
N GLY A 29 -8.28 1.13 23.46
CA GLY A 29 -7.23 0.68 24.34
C GLY A 29 -6.46 1.88 24.88
N SER A 30 -5.62 1.68 25.87
CA SER A 30 -4.71 2.71 26.36
C SER A 30 -3.30 2.17 26.42
N ALA A 31 -2.35 3.03 26.06
CA ALA A 31 -0.96 2.72 26.21
C ALA A 31 -0.20 3.90 26.81
N GLN A 32 0.72 3.59 27.72
CA GLN A 32 1.62 4.55 28.31
C GLN A 32 2.96 4.52 27.60
N ILE A 33 3.46 5.69 27.24
CA ILE A 33 4.78 5.86 26.65
C ILE A 33 5.82 5.67 27.75
N VAL A 34 6.63 4.60 27.65
CA VAL A 34 7.67 4.27 28.65
C VAL A 34 9.04 4.87 28.30
N SER A 35 9.24 5.23 27.03
CA SER A 35 10.40 5.96 26.52
C SER A 35 10.01 6.83 25.32
N SER A 36 10.75 7.91 25.05
CA SER A 36 10.44 8.83 23.95
C SER A 36 10.26 8.09 22.62
N VAL A 37 9.15 8.34 21.92
CA VAL A 37 8.81 7.65 20.66
C VAL A 37 8.32 8.64 19.62
N SER A 38 8.69 8.43 18.36
CA SER A 38 8.21 9.23 17.24
C SER A 38 6.73 8.94 16.95
N PHE A 39 5.91 9.98 16.92
CA PHE A 39 4.53 9.95 16.45
C PHE A 39 4.47 10.42 15.01
N ARG A 40 3.96 9.57 14.13
CA ARG A 40 4.19 9.70 12.69
C ARG A 40 2.91 9.64 11.88
N THR A 41 2.97 10.19 10.67
CA THR A 41 1.85 10.22 9.72
C THR A 41 1.52 8.85 9.12
N ALA A 42 2.46 7.89 9.13
CA ALA A 42 2.26 6.52 8.64
C ALA A 42 3.01 5.48 9.53
N PRO A 43 2.67 4.18 9.47
CA PRO A 43 3.35 3.11 10.22
C PRO A 43 4.71 2.76 9.59
N SER A 44 5.60 3.75 9.51
CA SER A 44 6.95 3.62 8.94
C SER A 44 7.94 4.54 9.64
N THR A 45 9.16 4.07 9.87
CA THR A 45 10.25 4.86 10.46
C THR A 45 10.78 5.96 9.53
N SER A 46 10.41 5.93 8.25
CA SER A 46 10.73 6.95 7.24
C SER A 46 9.59 7.94 6.96
N SER A 47 8.42 7.75 7.60
CA SER A 47 7.32 8.72 7.48
C SER A 47 7.55 9.95 8.36
N ASP A 48 6.92 11.06 8.00
CA ASP A 48 7.08 12.33 8.70
C ASP A 48 6.75 12.18 10.19
N VAL A 49 7.67 12.66 11.01
CA VAL A 49 7.47 12.75 12.46
C VAL A 49 6.64 14.00 12.72
N MET A 50 5.39 13.81 13.11
CA MET A 50 4.52 14.90 13.53
C MET A 50 5.07 15.53 14.82
N ARG A 51 5.40 14.68 15.80
CA ARG A 51 6.07 15.07 17.04
C ARG A 51 6.63 13.85 17.77
N TYR A 52 7.32 14.08 18.87
CA TYR A 52 7.73 13.02 19.80
C TYR A 52 6.77 12.97 20.99
N LEU A 53 6.33 11.77 21.35
CA LEU A 53 5.60 11.53 22.60
C LEU A 53 6.61 11.30 23.72
N LYS A 54 6.36 11.87 24.89
CA LYS A 54 7.30 11.86 26.01
C LYS A 54 7.02 10.68 26.95
N LYS A 55 8.05 10.21 27.65
CA LYS A 55 7.88 9.22 28.74
C LYS A 55 6.83 9.73 29.74
N GLY A 56 5.88 8.86 30.08
CA GLY A 56 4.74 9.13 30.95
C GLY A 56 3.49 9.64 30.23
N GLU A 57 3.57 10.00 28.94
CA GLU A 57 2.41 10.39 28.14
C GLU A 57 1.52 9.17 27.87
N THR A 58 0.20 9.38 27.88
CA THR A 58 -0.77 8.33 27.59
C THR A 58 -1.44 8.60 26.26
N VAL A 59 -1.58 7.57 25.44
CA VAL A 59 -2.28 7.62 24.16
C VAL A 59 -3.41 6.59 24.12
N ALA A 60 -4.47 6.93 23.40
CA ALA A 60 -5.53 5.98 23.10
C ALA A 60 -5.08 5.09 21.93
N VAL A 61 -5.10 3.78 22.14
CA VAL A 61 -4.79 2.79 21.10
C VAL A 61 -6.07 2.50 20.33
N LEU A 62 -6.06 2.90 19.06
CA LEU A 62 -7.19 2.70 18.15
C LEU A 62 -7.10 1.35 17.45
N GLU A 63 -5.88 0.92 17.12
CA GLU A 63 -5.63 -0.26 16.28
C GLU A 63 -4.19 -0.75 16.46
N GLU A 64 -3.99 -2.07 16.48
CA GLU A 64 -2.67 -2.68 16.30
C GLU A 64 -2.41 -2.88 14.80
N THR A 65 -1.84 -1.87 14.14
CA THR A 65 -1.66 -1.85 12.69
C THR A 65 -0.76 -2.97 12.18
N ASN A 66 0.25 -3.35 12.94
CA ASN A 66 1.03 -4.59 12.76
C ASN A 66 1.92 -4.83 14.00
N ALA A 67 2.74 -5.88 13.95
CA ALA A 67 3.68 -6.26 15.01
C ALA A 67 4.65 -5.14 15.45
N TYR A 68 4.82 -4.08 14.67
CA TYR A 68 5.77 -2.99 14.94
C TYR A 68 5.12 -1.61 15.13
N TRP A 69 3.83 -1.47 14.85
CA TRP A 69 3.14 -0.18 14.81
C TRP A 69 1.74 -0.25 15.43
N LEU A 70 1.45 0.71 16.29
CA LEU A 70 0.13 1.01 16.81
C LEU A 70 -0.41 2.26 16.14
N LYS A 71 -1.68 2.25 15.74
CA LYS A 71 -2.42 3.47 15.43
C LYS A 71 -2.96 4.02 16.73
N VAL A 72 -2.60 5.26 17.03
CA VAL A 72 -2.92 5.88 18.31
C VAL A 72 -3.48 7.28 18.11
N ARG A 73 -4.26 7.72 19.09
CA ARG A 73 -4.70 9.10 19.23
C ARG A 73 -4.08 9.72 20.46
N ASP A 74 -3.52 10.91 20.32
CA ASP A 74 -2.98 11.65 21.44
C ASP A 74 -4.07 12.46 22.19
N SER A 75 -3.68 13.12 23.28
CA SER A 75 -4.59 13.95 24.09
C SER A 75 -5.13 15.18 23.37
N SER A 76 -4.52 15.58 22.24
CA SER A 76 -5.02 16.67 21.38
C SER A 76 -6.08 16.19 20.37
N GLY A 77 -6.30 14.88 20.27
CA GLY A 77 -7.19 14.27 19.29
C GLY A 77 -6.50 13.94 17.96
N THR A 78 -5.19 14.17 17.83
CA THR A 78 -4.43 13.88 16.61
C THR A 78 -4.21 12.37 16.49
N VAL A 79 -4.47 11.82 15.31
CA VAL A 79 -4.29 10.39 15.00
C VAL A 79 -3.02 10.18 14.19
N GLY A 80 -2.28 9.13 14.53
CA GLY A 80 -1.07 8.74 13.80
C GLY A 80 -0.54 7.41 14.29
N TYR A 81 0.74 7.16 14.04
CA TYR A 81 1.36 5.87 14.28
C TYR A 81 2.57 5.99 15.20
N VAL A 82 2.69 5.05 16.13
CA VAL A 82 3.82 4.90 17.05
C VAL A 82 4.33 3.47 17.04
N SER A 83 5.57 3.26 17.44
CA SER A 83 6.11 1.90 17.52
C SER A 83 5.40 1.08 18.61
N SER A 84 5.01 -0.15 18.31
CA SER A 84 4.41 -1.11 19.27
C SER A 84 5.43 -1.80 20.18
N ARG A 85 6.73 -1.53 20.01
CA ARG A 85 7.78 -2.19 20.80
C ARG A 85 7.65 -1.81 22.27
N GLU A 86 7.76 -2.81 23.15
CA GLU A 86 7.63 -2.68 24.61
C GLU A 86 8.62 -1.68 25.23
N GLN A 87 9.77 -1.45 24.58
CA GLN A 87 10.75 -0.43 25.00
C GLN A 87 10.24 1.01 24.87
N TYR A 88 9.20 1.25 24.06
CA TYR A 88 8.62 2.57 23.81
C TYR A 88 7.22 2.71 24.40
N VAL A 89 6.44 1.63 24.38
CA VAL A 89 5.02 1.66 24.73
C VAL A 89 4.67 0.47 25.63
N ASN A 90 3.94 0.72 26.71
CA ASN A 90 3.35 -0.31 27.56
C ASN A 90 1.82 -0.28 27.41
N LEU A 91 1.27 -1.34 26.82
CA LEU A 91 -0.17 -1.52 26.63
C LEU A 91 -0.84 -1.78 27.97
N THR A 92 -1.67 -0.84 28.42
CA THR A 92 -2.33 -0.87 29.74
C THR A 92 -3.76 -1.42 29.65
N ALA A 93 -4.39 -1.26 28.49
CA ALA A 93 -5.61 -1.96 28.10
C ALA A 93 -5.57 -2.21 26.58
N ALA A 94 -5.68 -3.46 26.15
CA ALA A 94 -5.84 -3.77 24.74
C ALA A 94 -7.21 -3.24 24.26
N PRO A 95 -7.31 -2.68 23.04
CA PRO A 95 -8.60 -2.34 22.47
C PRO A 95 -9.47 -3.60 22.47
N THR A 96 -10.54 -3.56 23.24
CA THR A 96 -11.45 -4.69 23.39
C THR A 96 -12.73 -4.29 22.68
N GLU A 97 -13.01 -4.97 21.57
CA GLU A 97 -14.25 -4.76 20.85
C GLU A 97 -15.41 -5.26 21.74
N THR A 98 -16.24 -4.34 22.21
CA THR A 98 -17.59 -4.70 22.64
C THR A 98 -18.35 -5.13 21.40
N ALA A 99 -18.54 -6.44 21.27
CA ALA A 99 -19.51 -7.02 20.37
C ALA A 99 -20.87 -6.38 20.63
N ASP A 100 -21.30 -5.51 19.74
CA ASP A 100 -22.61 -5.49 19.09
C ASP A 100 -22.72 -4.17 18.30
N ALA A 101 -22.35 -4.22 17.01
CA ALA A 101 -22.62 -3.14 16.07
C ALA A 101 -22.90 -3.79 14.71
N ALA A 102 -24.09 -3.49 14.19
CA ALA A 102 -24.64 -4.05 12.96
C ALA A 102 -23.58 -4.15 11.87
N VAL A 103 -23.41 -5.36 11.32
CA VAL A 103 -22.68 -5.61 10.07
C VAL A 103 -23.20 -4.58 9.06
N GLY A 104 -22.37 -3.58 8.75
CA GLY A 104 -22.71 -2.62 7.70
C GLY A 104 -23.09 -3.39 6.46
N ALA A 105 -24.17 -3.01 5.78
CA ALA A 105 -24.68 -3.78 4.64
C ALA A 105 -23.55 -4.13 3.67
N ALA A 106 -23.47 -5.41 3.28
CA ALA A 106 -22.39 -5.89 2.41
C ALA A 106 -22.32 -5.04 1.14
N ASN A 107 -21.14 -4.47 0.89
CA ASN A 107 -20.85 -3.60 -0.25
C ASN A 107 -19.84 -4.24 -1.21
N ALA A 108 -19.55 -5.54 -1.05
CA ALA A 108 -18.74 -6.31 -1.97
C ALA A 108 -19.11 -7.80 -1.99
N THR A 109 -18.89 -8.42 -3.15
CA THR A 109 -19.06 -9.86 -3.38
C THR A 109 -17.73 -10.48 -3.77
N ILE A 110 -17.40 -11.62 -3.17
CA ILE A 110 -16.26 -12.44 -3.56
C ILE A 110 -16.58 -13.19 -4.85
N VAL A 111 -15.82 -12.98 -5.91
CA VAL A 111 -16.09 -13.56 -7.24
C VAL A 111 -15.27 -14.82 -7.53
N ALA A 112 -14.21 -15.07 -6.75
CA ALA A 112 -13.44 -16.31 -6.71
C ALA A 112 -12.83 -16.52 -5.32
N SER A 113 -12.55 -17.77 -4.95
CA SER A 113 -11.96 -18.09 -3.64
C SER A 113 -10.69 -17.28 -3.39
N VAL A 114 -10.59 -16.66 -2.22
CA VAL A 114 -9.48 -15.75 -1.88
C VAL A 114 -9.06 -15.90 -0.42
N ASN A 115 -7.78 -15.66 -0.15
CA ASN A 115 -7.26 -15.67 1.21
C ASN A 115 -7.78 -14.45 1.99
N PHE A 116 -8.47 -14.70 3.10
CA PHE A 116 -8.76 -13.69 4.12
C PHE A 116 -7.61 -13.67 5.12
N ARG A 117 -6.93 -12.53 5.27
CA ARG A 117 -5.68 -12.45 6.01
C ARG A 117 -5.76 -11.51 7.20
N ASN A 118 -4.89 -11.73 8.18
CA ASN A 118 -4.75 -10.87 9.36
C ASN A 118 -3.91 -9.60 9.10
N ALA A 119 -3.25 -9.50 7.94
CA ALA A 119 -2.48 -8.34 7.52
C ALA A 119 -2.67 -8.05 6.02
N PRO A 120 -2.52 -6.79 5.57
CA PRO A 120 -2.58 -6.40 4.16
C PRO A 120 -1.26 -6.78 3.44
N SER A 121 -0.93 -8.07 3.47
CA SER A 121 0.27 -8.65 2.88
C SER A 121 0.02 -10.10 2.48
N THR A 122 0.69 -10.56 1.42
CA THR A 122 0.69 -11.98 1.01
C THR A 122 1.42 -12.87 2.02
N SER A 123 2.27 -12.28 2.86
CA SER A 123 2.96 -12.94 3.98
C SER A 123 2.16 -12.95 5.29
N GLY A 124 1.02 -12.26 5.37
CA GLY A 124 0.16 -12.29 6.55
C GLY A 124 -0.52 -13.65 6.70
N ASP A 125 -0.78 -14.08 7.94
CA ASP A 125 -1.45 -15.36 8.18
C ASP A 125 -2.86 -15.35 7.59
N ARG A 126 -3.24 -16.48 7.01
CA ARG A 126 -4.58 -16.68 6.50
C ARG A 126 -5.49 -17.05 7.67
N ILE A 127 -6.46 -16.19 7.94
CA ILE A 127 -7.58 -16.46 8.85
C ILE A 127 -8.37 -17.65 8.30
N ARG A 128 -8.85 -17.51 7.06
CA ARG A 128 -9.54 -18.55 6.29
C ARG A 128 -9.62 -18.19 4.81
N TYR A 129 -10.30 -19.01 4.01
CA TYR A 129 -10.72 -18.60 2.67
C TYR A 129 -12.08 -17.93 2.72
N LEU A 130 -12.28 -16.90 1.89
CA LEU A 130 -13.60 -16.41 1.52
C LEU A 130 -14.06 -17.15 0.26
N ALA A 131 -15.29 -17.66 0.26
CA ALA A 131 -15.83 -18.44 -0.84
C ALA A 131 -16.36 -17.56 -1.97
N LYS A 132 -16.39 -18.08 -3.20
CA LYS A 132 -17.10 -17.42 -4.31
C LYS A 132 -18.58 -17.26 -3.95
N GLY A 133 -19.10 -16.05 -4.15
CA GLY A 133 -20.45 -15.64 -3.78
C GLY A 133 -20.57 -15.11 -2.35
N GLU A 134 -19.53 -15.22 -1.53
CA GLU A 134 -19.54 -14.69 -0.16
C GLU A 134 -19.62 -13.17 -0.18
N GLN A 135 -20.50 -12.62 0.65
CA GLN A 135 -20.72 -11.19 0.78
C GLN A 135 -19.87 -10.67 1.94
N VAL A 136 -19.16 -9.57 1.72
CA VAL A 136 -18.33 -8.92 2.73
C VAL A 136 -18.55 -7.41 2.72
N THR A 137 -18.20 -6.78 3.83
CA THR A 137 -18.26 -5.32 3.98
C THR A 137 -16.85 -4.76 3.93
N VAL A 138 -16.51 -4.12 2.82
CA VAL A 138 -15.29 -3.34 2.64
C VAL A 138 -15.40 -2.06 3.45
N THR A 139 -14.56 -1.94 4.47
CA THR A 139 -14.52 -0.80 5.40
C THR A 139 -13.57 0.29 4.91
N SER A 140 -12.48 -0.09 4.24
CA SER A 140 -11.54 0.85 3.62
C SER A 140 -10.65 0.17 2.59
N GLN A 141 -10.06 0.98 1.71
CA GLN A 141 -8.94 0.56 0.88
C GLN A 141 -7.64 0.98 1.55
N VAL A 142 -6.92 0.01 2.09
CA VAL A 142 -5.70 0.23 2.89
C VAL A 142 -4.54 0.67 1.99
N ASN A 143 -4.48 0.09 0.80
CA ASN A 143 -3.61 0.49 -0.29
C ASN A 143 -4.17 -0.08 -1.61
N SER A 144 -3.44 0.10 -2.72
CA SER A 144 -3.87 -0.37 -4.04
C SER A 144 -4.11 -1.88 -4.15
N TYR A 145 -3.61 -2.69 -3.20
CA TYR A 145 -3.65 -4.16 -3.24
C TYR A 145 -4.55 -4.79 -2.17
N TRP A 146 -4.93 -4.05 -1.13
CA TRP A 146 -5.66 -4.59 0.02
C TRP A 146 -6.87 -3.75 0.40
N TYR A 147 -8.02 -4.40 0.44
CA TYR A 147 -9.19 -3.92 1.16
C TYR A 147 -9.14 -4.43 2.60
N ALA A 148 -9.48 -3.55 3.55
CA ALA A 148 -9.94 -3.99 4.86
C ALA A 148 -11.40 -4.41 4.72
N VAL A 149 -11.73 -5.61 5.17
CA VAL A 149 -13.06 -6.20 5.05
C VAL A 149 -13.50 -6.84 6.35
N THR A 150 -14.81 -6.80 6.59
CA THR A 150 -15.48 -7.53 7.66
C THR A 150 -16.43 -8.55 7.03
N ASP A 151 -16.38 -9.80 7.49
CA ASP A 151 -17.28 -10.86 7.02
C ASP A 151 -18.64 -10.86 7.73
N ALA A 152 -19.56 -11.73 7.29
CA ALA A 152 -20.89 -11.85 7.88
C ALA A 152 -20.90 -12.32 9.35
N SER A 153 -19.80 -12.92 9.83
CA SER A 153 -19.60 -13.30 11.23
C SER A 153 -18.96 -12.21 12.09
N GLY A 154 -18.70 -11.03 11.51
CA GLY A 154 -18.07 -9.91 12.20
C GLY A 154 -16.55 -10.01 12.32
N VAL A 155 -15.91 -10.97 11.63
CA VAL A 155 -14.45 -11.10 11.65
C VAL A 155 -13.86 -10.10 10.66
N SER A 156 -12.90 -9.30 11.13
CA SER A 156 -12.18 -8.30 10.33
C SER A 156 -10.84 -8.83 9.84
N GLY A 157 -10.45 -8.39 8.65
CA GLY A 157 -9.16 -8.74 8.06
C GLY A 157 -8.98 -8.10 6.69
N TYR A 158 -8.11 -8.69 5.88
CA TYR A 158 -7.68 -8.11 4.62
C TYR A 158 -7.86 -9.07 3.46
N VAL A 159 -8.34 -8.55 2.35
CA VAL A 159 -8.52 -9.27 1.09
C VAL A 159 -7.94 -8.45 -0.06
N SER A 160 -7.52 -9.15 -1.11
CA SER A 160 -6.99 -8.49 -2.31
C SER A 160 -8.02 -7.54 -2.92
N THR A 161 -7.59 -6.38 -3.41
CA THR A 161 -8.41 -5.45 -4.21
C THR A 161 -8.67 -5.95 -5.63
N SER A 162 -8.03 -7.04 -6.05
CA SER A 162 -8.14 -7.55 -7.41
C SER A 162 -9.57 -7.95 -7.75
N SER A 163 -10.03 -7.47 -8.91
CA SER A 163 -11.34 -7.79 -9.48
C SER A 163 -11.53 -9.29 -9.78
N SER A 164 -10.44 -10.06 -9.83
CA SER A 164 -10.49 -11.53 -9.91
C SER A 164 -11.00 -12.20 -8.64
N TYR A 165 -10.94 -11.50 -7.49
CA TYR A 165 -11.31 -12.04 -6.18
C TYR A 165 -12.48 -11.33 -5.55
N ILE A 166 -12.62 -10.02 -5.73
CA ILE A 166 -13.67 -9.22 -5.10
C ILE A 166 -14.26 -8.18 -6.08
N LYS A 167 -15.57 -7.99 -6.01
CA LYS A 167 -16.30 -6.97 -6.76
C LYS A 167 -17.07 -6.08 -5.79
N LEU A 168 -16.80 -4.78 -5.82
CA LEU A 168 -17.61 -3.82 -5.07
C LEU A 168 -19.03 -3.76 -5.65
N THR A 169 -20.02 -3.82 -4.78
CA THR A 169 -21.45 -3.69 -5.07
C THR A 169 -22.04 -2.41 -4.48
N GLY A 170 -21.29 -1.70 -3.64
CA GLY A 170 -21.68 -0.43 -3.04
C GLY A 170 -20.49 0.49 -2.72
N ALA A 171 -20.78 1.67 -2.19
CA ALA A 171 -19.76 2.63 -1.80
C ALA A 171 -18.98 2.17 -0.54
N ILE A 172 -17.69 2.51 -0.50
CA ILE A 172 -16.84 2.32 0.68
C ILE A 172 -16.93 3.59 1.53
N ALA A 173 -17.31 3.46 2.80
CA ALA A 173 -17.38 4.60 3.72
C ALA A 173 -15.99 5.22 3.92
N GLY A 174 -15.80 6.47 3.51
CA GLY A 174 -14.54 7.23 3.68
C GLY A 174 -13.63 7.32 2.45
N SER A 175 -13.97 6.71 1.32
CA SER A 175 -13.30 6.99 0.04
C SER A 175 -14.05 8.10 -0.69
N GLY A 176 -13.55 9.33 -0.60
CA GLY A 176 -13.98 10.43 -1.45
C GLY A 176 -13.47 10.23 -2.87
N SER A 177 -14.13 9.38 -3.66
CA SER A 177 -14.07 9.44 -5.12
C SER A 177 -15.34 8.87 -5.71
N ALA A 178 -16.06 9.74 -6.42
CA ALA A 178 -17.35 9.48 -6.98
C ALA A 178 -17.28 8.44 -8.10
N ASN A 179 -18.24 7.52 -8.04
CA ASN A 179 -18.72 6.65 -9.10
C ASN A 179 -18.72 7.32 -10.49
N SER A 180 -18.36 6.57 -11.53
CA SER A 180 -18.80 6.88 -12.90
C SER A 180 -19.05 5.60 -13.67
N GLY A 181 -20.25 5.06 -13.43
CA GLY A 181 -21.02 4.40 -14.47
C GLY A 181 -21.51 5.44 -15.49
N SER A 182 -21.56 4.99 -16.73
CA SER A 182 -22.04 5.66 -17.94
C SER A 182 -23.38 6.41 -17.78
N GLY A 183 -23.46 7.64 -18.30
CA GLY A 183 -24.70 8.42 -18.39
C GLY A 183 -24.48 9.79 -19.04
N SER A 184 -25.14 10.01 -20.18
CA SER A 184 -25.02 11.13 -21.11
C SER A 184 -25.60 12.48 -20.62
N SER A 185 -25.11 13.56 -21.25
CA SER A 185 -25.77 14.85 -21.58
C SER A 185 -25.53 16.12 -20.72
N ASN A 186 -24.72 17.01 -21.33
CA ASN A 186 -24.98 18.42 -21.65
C ASN A 186 -24.56 19.58 -20.70
N SER A 187 -23.68 20.42 -21.29
CA SER A 187 -23.50 21.88 -21.20
C SER A 187 -23.16 22.58 -19.89
N GLY A 188 -21.99 23.22 -19.88
CA GLY A 188 -21.55 24.16 -18.85
C GLY A 188 -20.13 24.69 -19.10
N THR A 189 -20.02 25.60 -20.05
CA THR A 189 -18.83 26.28 -20.61
C THR A 189 -17.87 26.89 -19.57
N GLY A 190 -16.56 26.65 -19.76
CA GLY A 190 -15.46 27.30 -19.04
C GLY A 190 -14.12 26.93 -19.66
N SER A 191 -13.85 27.48 -20.84
CA SER A 191 -12.70 27.18 -21.69
C SER A 191 -11.41 27.78 -21.17
N SER A 192 -10.32 27.01 -21.19
CA SER A 192 -9.01 27.43 -21.74
C SER A 192 -8.15 26.19 -22.03
N ASN A 193 -7.98 25.94 -23.32
CA ASN A 193 -7.31 24.81 -23.98
C ASN A 193 -5.78 24.79 -23.81
N SER A 194 -5.21 23.57 -23.81
CA SER A 194 -4.16 23.04 -24.72
C SER A 194 -3.67 21.71 -24.13
N ASP A 195 -3.52 20.57 -24.80
CA ASP A 195 -3.70 20.11 -26.17
C ASP A 195 -3.81 18.56 -26.08
N SER A 196 -4.55 17.97 -27.01
CA SER A 196 -5.06 16.60 -26.97
C SER A 196 -4.07 15.59 -27.56
N GLY A 197 -3.66 14.62 -26.75
CA GLY A 197 -3.18 13.32 -27.22
C GLY A 197 -3.85 12.24 -26.39
N THR A 198 -4.64 11.37 -27.02
CA THR A 198 -5.22 10.15 -26.42
C THR A 198 -4.12 9.17 -26.03
N GLY A 199 -3.39 9.48 -24.98
CA GLY A 199 -2.37 8.65 -24.36
C GLY A 199 -2.72 8.45 -22.89
N VAL A 200 -2.75 7.19 -22.46
CA VAL A 200 -2.71 6.85 -21.02
C VAL A 200 -1.57 7.66 -20.39
N SER A 201 -1.85 8.39 -19.30
CA SER A 201 -0.85 9.25 -18.66
C SER A 201 0.39 8.44 -18.28
N ALA A 202 1.58 9.06 -18.31
CA ALA A 202 2.84 8.35 -17.99
C ALA A 202 2.76 7.66 -16.61
N SER A 203 2.14 8.31 -15.62
CA SER A 203 1.87 7.72 -14.31
C SER A 203 0.98 6.48 -14.39
N ALA A 204 -0.08 6.48 -15.20
CA ALA A 204 -0.94 5.31 -15.37
C ALA A 204 -0.22 4.15 -16.09
N LYS A 205 0.68 4.44 -17.04
CA LYS A 205 1.54 3.42 -17.66
C LYS A 205 2.52 2.81 -16.65
N ILE A 206 3.14 3.63 -15.82
CA ILE A 206 4.05 3.19 -14.74
C ILE A 206 3.31 2.26 -13.77
N GLU A 207 2.14 2.66 -13.28
CA GLU A 207 1.38 1.82 -12.37
C GLU A 207 0.86 0.54 -13.03
N ALA A 208 0.54 0.57 -14.33
CA ALA A 208 0.16 -0.63 -15.07
C ALA A 208 1.32 -1.64 -15.14
N VAL A 209 2.55 -1.18 -15.44
CA VAL A 209 3.75 -2.03 -15.45
C VAL A 209 4.02 -2.62 -14.07
N ILE A 210 3.93 -1.81 -13.02
CA ILE A 210 4.13 -2.28 -11.65
C ILE A 210 3.04 -3.29 -11.27
N ALA A 211 1.78 -3.03 -11.61
CA ALA A 211 0.68 -3.96 -11.35
C ALA A 211 0.87 -5.30 -12.06
N ALA A 212 1.30 -5.28 -13.34
CA ALA A 212 1.65 -6.49 -14.09
C ALA A 212 2.81 -7.24 -13.42
N GLY A 213 3.88 -6.55 -13.02
CA GLY A 213 4.99 -7.15 -12.29
C GLY A 213 4.57 -7.77 -10.95
N MET A 214 3.72 -7.10 -10.19
CA MET A 214 3.23 -7.57 -8.88
C MET A 214 2.32 -8.81 -9.02
N ALA A 215 1.65 -8.99 -10.16
CA ALA A 215 0.87 -10.20 -10.43
C ALA A 215 1.74 -11.47 -10.45
N TYR A 216 3.05 -11.33 -10.67
CA TYR A 216 4.00 -12.43 -10.71
C TYR A 216 4.68 -12.74 -9.37
N LEU A 217 4.32 -12.08 -8.25
CA LEU A 217 4.91 -12.36 -6.94
C LEU A 217 4.93 -13.86 -6.61
N GLY A 218 6.10 -14.37 -6.20
CA GLY A 218 6.36 -15.77 -5.90
C GLY A 218 6.70 -16.64 -7.11
N THR A 219 6.61 -16.13 -8.34
CA THR A 219 7.00 -16.90 -9.54
C THR A 219 8.48 -17.29 -9.43
N PRO A 220 8.83 -18.59 -9.49
CA PRO A 220 10.18 -19.05 -9.22
C PRO A 220 11.24 -18.44 -10.14
N TYR A 221 12.45 -18.27 -9.58
CA TYR A 221 13.59 -17.82 -10.36
C TYR A 221 14.18 -18.96 -11.19
N GLU A 222 14.47 -18.70 -12.46
CA GLU A 222 15.26 -19.56 -13.33
C GLU A 222 16.19 -18.71 -14.19
N TYR A 223 17.50 -18.94 -14.08
CA TYR A 223 18.48 -18.23 -14.90
C TYR A 223 18.30 -18.59 -16.37
N GLY A 224 18.13 -17.58 -17.23
CA GLY A 224 17.89 -17.79 -18.65
C GLY A 224 16.52 -18.40 -18.95
N SER A 225 15.51 -18.05 -18.15
CA SER A 225 14.13 -18.55 -18.30
C SER A 225 13.60 -18.47 -19.73
N ASP A 226 12.70 -19.39 -20.05
CA ASP A 226 11.99 -19.40 -21.33
C ASP A 226 10.99 -18.23 -21.41
N ARG A 227 11.38 -17.21 -22.17
CA ARG A 227 10.65 -15.97 -22.46
C ARG A 227 9.30 -16.17 -23.18
N SER A 228 8.94 -17.41 -23.53
CA SER A 228 7.63 -17.77 -24.08
C SER A 228 6.62 -18.20 -23.01
N THR A 229 7.07 -18.40 -21.77
CA THR A 229 6.25 -18.86 -20.65
C THR A 229 6.38 -17.90 -19.46
N THR A 230 5.48 -18.04 -18.49
CA THR A 230 5.52 -17.28 -17.23
C THR A 230 5.63 -18.18 -16.00
N THR A 231 6.09 -19.42 -16.19
CA THR A 231 6.20 -20.41 -15.10
C THR A 231 7.41 -20.16 -14.22
N THR A 232 8.45 -19.55 -14.78
CA THR A 232 9.69 -19.15 -14.11
C THR A 232 10.21 -17.86 -14.75
N PHE A 233 11.06 -17.11 -14.05
CA PHE A 233 11.68 -15.90 -14.58
C PHE A 233 13.15 -15.76 -14.18
N ASP A 234 13.99 -15.27 -15.10
CA ASP A 234 15.19 -14.50 -14.74
C ASP A 234 14.83 -13.02 -14.51
N CYS A 235 15.79 -12.23 -14.01
CA CYS A 235 15.55 -10.82 -13.68
C CYS A 235 15.07 -9.99 -14.88
N SER A 236 15.69 -10.18 -16.05
CA SER A 236 15.41 -9.42 -17.27
C SER A 236 14.14 -9.87 -17.96
N ASP A 237 13.84 -11.16 -17.93
CA ASP A 237 12.61 -11.73 -18.46
C ASP A 237 11.41 -11.28 -17.63
N PHE A 238 11.51 -11.29 -16.29
CA PHE A 238 10.49 -10.74 -15.41
C PHE A 238 10.14 -9.28 -15.77
N VAL A 239 11.15 -8.41 -15.86
CA VAL A 239 10.93 -7.00 -16.21
C VAL A 239 10.34 -6.87 -17.61
N ARG A 240 10.89 -7.60 -18.58
CA ARG A 240 10.38 -7.60 -19.96
C ARG A 240 8.92 -8.04 -20.03
N GLN A 241 8.54 -9.08 -19.29
CA GLN A 241 7.18 -9.61 -19.26
C GLN A 241 6.21 -8.61 -18.60
N ALA A 242 6.61 -7.94 -17.52
CA ALA A 242 5.80 -6.89 -16.90
C ALA A 242 5.48 -5.73 -17.86
N PHE A 243 6.47 -5.28 -18.65
CA PHE A 243 6.24 -4.25 -19.68
C PHE A 243 5.40 -4.75 -20.85
N LYS A 244 5.59 -6.00 -21.26
CA LYS A 244 4.84 -6.63 -22.34
C LYS A 244 3.36 -6.78 -21.98
N ASP A 245 3.05 -7.24 -20.78
CA ASP A 245 1.66 -7.44 -20.34
C ASP A 245 0.94 -6.12 -20.08
N ALA A 246 1.62 -5.14 -19.50
CA ALA A 246 1.01 -3.87 -19.19
C ALA A 246 0.80 -2.98 -20.41
N LEU A 247 1.80 -2.92 -21.30
CA LEU A 247 1.88 -1.89 -22.34
C LEU A 247 2.05 -2.45 -23.76
N GLY A 248 2.20 -3.77 -23.92
CA GLY A 248 2.60 -4.37 -25.20
C GLY A 248 4.05 -4.05 -25.59
N VAL A 249 4.82 -3.40 -24.73
CA VAL A 249 6.21 -3.00 -24.99
C VAL A 249 7.13 -4.18 -24.72
N THR A 250 7.85 -4.61 -25.75
CA THR A 250 8.83 -5.68 -25.61
C THR A 250 10.22 -5.10 -25.41
N LEU A 251 10.69 -5.13 -24.16
CA LEU A 251 12.07 -4.75 -23.84
C LEU A 251 13.09 -5.77 -24.41
N PRO A 252 14.36 -5.36 -24.57
CA PRO A 252 15.44 -6.28 -24.94
C PRO A 252 15.54 -7.49 -24.00
N ALA A 253 16.12 -8.58 -24.51
CA ALA A 253 16.04 -9.88 -23.86
C ALA A 253 16.83 -9.96 -22.54
N ASP A 254 17.98 -9.30 -22.44
CA ASP A 254 18.89 -9.38 -21.28
C ASP A 254 19.04 -8.02 -20.57
N SER A 255 19.50 -8.06 -19.31
CA SER A 255 19.64 -6.88 -18.45
C SER A 255 20.65 -5.86 -18.97
N SER A 256 21.71 -6.29 -19.67
CA SER A 256 22.69 -5.38 -20.27
C SER A 256 22.08 -4.58 -21.41
N SER A 257 21.36 -5.24 -22.31
CA SER A 257 20.65 -4.62 -23.41
C SER A 257 19.50 -3.73 -22.94
N GLN A 258 18.80 -4.10 -21.85
CA GLN A 258 17.80 -3.23 -21.21
C GLN A 258 18.43 -1.96 -20.61
N GLY A 259 19.62 -2.06 -20.02
CA GLY A 259 20.38 -0.90 -19.56
C GLY A 259 20.77 0.05 -20.69
N ALA A 260 21.22 -0.50 -21.82
CA ALA A 260 21.51 0.28 -23.02
C ALA A 260 20.25 0.97 -23.58
N TYR A 261 19.12 0.26 -23.61
CA TYR A 261 17.83 0.81 -24.03
C TYR A 261 17.41 2.02 -23.17
N VAL A 262 17.44 1.88 -21.83
CA VAL A 262 17.09 2.98 -20.91
C VAL A 262 18.01 4.18 -21.10
N ARG A 263 19.32 3.97 -21.22
CA ARG A 263 20.29 5.05 -21.46
C ARG A 263 20.09 5.77 -22.79
N GLY A 264 19.59 5.09 -23.81
CA GLY A 264 19.26 5.69 -25.10
C GLY A 264 17.94 6.48 -25.08
N LEU A 265 17.04 6.16 -24.14
CA LEU A 265 15.69 6.73 -24.07
C LEU A 265 15.58 7.89 -23.08
N SER A 266 16.24 7.81 -21.92
CA SER A 266 16.11 8.79 -20.84
C SER A 266 17.44 9.15 -20.20
N SER A 267 17.44 10.27 -19.47
CA SER A 267 18.49 10.54 -18.48
C SER A 267 18.52 9.43 -17.43
N VAL A 268 19.72 9.10 -16.96
CA VAL A 268 19.95 8.12 -15.90
C VAL A 268 20.66 8.75 -14.71
N THR A 269 20.46 8.20 -13.53
CA THR A 269 21.14 8.62 -12.29
C THR A 269 21.88 7.46 -11.65
N THR A 270 23.01 7.77 -11.02
CA THR A 270 23.80 6.84 -10.19
C THR A 270 23.45 6.93 -8.70
N ASP A 271 22.52 7.82 -8.34
CA ASP A 271 21.96 7.95 -6.99
C ASP A 271 20.53 7.41 -6.99
N TRP A 272 20.34 6.24 -6.39
CA TRP A 272 19.03 5.56 -6.38
C TRP A 272 17.96 6.39 -5.68
N LYS A 273 18.33 7.31 -4.78
CA LYS A 273 17.39 8.19 -4.06
C LYS A 273 16.73 9.22 -4.98
N GLN A 274 17.31 9.45 -6.16
CA GLN A 274 16.75 10.35 -7.18
C GLN A 274 15.89 9.62 -8.21
N LEU A 275 15.83 8.29 -8.15
CA LEU A 275 14.95 7.52 -9.03
C LEU A 275 13.49 7.79 -8.71
N LYS A 276 12.68 7.68 -9.75
CA LYS A 276 11.23 7.74 -9.66
C LYS A 276 10.68 6.32 -9.68
N ARG A 277 9.55 6.15 -8.99
CA ARG A 277 8.77 4.92 -9.07
C ARG A 277 8.50 4.59 -10.55
N GLY A 278 8.75 3.34 -10.94
CA GLY A 278 8.70 2.88 -12.33
C GLY A 278 10.05 2.82 -13.04
N ASP A 279 11.07 3.52 -12.56
CA ASP A 279 12.41 3.46 -13.15
C ASP A 279 13.00 2.07 -13.04
N LEU A 280 13.77 1.66 -14.06
CA LEU A 280 14.57 0.44 -13.99
C LEU A 280 15.89 0.71 -13.29
N MET A 281 16.29 -0.24 -12.45
CA MET A 281 17.54 -0.21 -11.69
C MET A 281 18.47 -1.29 -12.19
N PHE A 282 19.73 -0.94 -12.46
CA PHE A 282 20.74 -1.85 -12.97
C PHE A 282 21.86 -2.04 -11.95
N PHE A 283 22.29 -3.29 -11.79
CA PHE A 283 23.25 -3.66 -10.75
C PHE A 283 24.38 -4.50 -11.32
N MET A 284 25.56 -4.37 -10.71
CA MET A 284 26.69 -5.27 -10.98
C MET A 284 26.60 -6.58 -10.19
N ASP A 285 27.52 -7.50 -10.48
CA ASP A 285 27.63 -8.80 -9.82
C ASP A 285 27.67 -8.72 -8.30
N TYR A 286 27.10 -9.75 -7.67
CA TYR A 286 27.18 -9.92 -6.22
C TYR A 286 28.59 -10.38 -5.83
N LYS A 287 29.25 -9.62 -4.95
CA LYS A 287 30.56 -9.95 -4.39
C LYS A 287 30.53 -10.24 -2.88
N GLY A 288 29.37 -10.12 -2.25
CA GLY A 288 29.19 -10.21 -0.80
C GLY A 288 28.31 -9.08 -0.24
N THR A 289 28.08 -9.07 1.06
CA THR A 289 27.17 -8.10 1.71
C THR A 289 27.83 -6.78 2.09
N SER A 290 29.15 -6.71 2.13
CA SER A 290 29.91 -5.55 2.63
C SER A 290 30.12 -4.47 1.57
N ALA A 291 29.92 -3.20 1.95
CA ALA A 291 30.13 -2.04 1.07
C ALA A 291 31.56 -1.95 0.51
N SER A 292 32.56 -2.36 1.30
CA SER A 292 33.98 -2.35 0.91
C SER A 292 34.30 -3.20 -0.32
N LEU A 293 33.44 -4.15 -0.67
CA LEU A 293 33.61 -5.04 -1.83
C LEU A 293 33.24 -4.35 -3.17
N TYR A 294 32.70 -3.14 -3.10
CA TYR A 294 32.13 -2.40 -4.24
C TYR A 294 32.75 -1.01 -4.44
N THR A 295 33.91 -0.75 -3.85
CA THR A 295 34.59 0.57 -3.89
C THR A 295 35.10 0.96 -5.28
N ASN A 296 35.49 -0.03 -6.11
CA ASN A 296 36.02 0.19 -7.46
C ASN A 296 34.96 0.05 -8.56
N LYS A 297 33.66 0.17 -8.23
CA LYS A 297 32.60 0.08 -9.25
C LYS A 297 32.63 1.30 -10.17
N SER A 298 32.39 1.08 -11.46
CA SER A 298 32.16 2.14 -12.43
C SER A 298 30.74 2.01 -12.94
N ALA A 299 29.92 3.03 -12.73
CA ALA A 299 28.50 3.01 -13.12
C ALA A 299 28.30 2.61 -14.60
N PHE A 300 29.19 3.06 -15.49
CA PHE A 300 29.09 2.79 -16.94
C PHE A 300 30.17 1.85 -17.48
N GLY A 301 31.13 1.43 -16.65
CA GLY A 301 32.21 0.52 -17.04
C GLY A 301 32.09 -0.88 -16.44
N SER A 302 31.25 -1.07 -15.43
CA SER A 302 30.96 -2.39 -14.84
C SER A 302 29.86 -3.11 -15.60
N SER A 303 30.00 -4.42 -15.77
CA SER A 303 28.98 -5.28 -16.38
C SER A 303 27.70 -5.28 -15.55
N ILE A 304 26.55 -5.27 -16.23
CA ILE A 304 25.23 -5.39 -15.62
C ILE A 304 24.94 -6.88 -15.44
N SER A 305 24.64 -7.27 -14.21
CA SER A 305 24.30 -8.64 -13.84
C SER A 305 22.84 -8.82 -13.46
N HIS A 306 22.12 -7.73 -13.20
CA HIS A 306 20.77 -7.76 -12.63
C HIS A 306 19.99 -6.49 -12.96
N VAL A 307 18.66 -6.63 -13.06
CA VAL A 307 17.72 -5.53 -13.28
C VAL A 307 16.51 -5.66 -12.34
N ALA A 308 15.96 -4.53 -11.89
CA ALA A 308 14.77 -4.45 -11.04
C ALA A 308 13.89 -3.24 -11.40
N ILE A 309 12.62 -3.27 -11.01
CA ILE A 309 11.70 -2.11 -11.11
C ILE A 309 11.71 -1.38 -9.76
N TYR A 310 12.02 -0.08 -9.77
CA TYR A 310 11.98 0.74 -8.56
C TYR A 310 10.53 1.08 -8.19
N LEU A 311 10.16 0.82 -6.94
CA LEU A 311 8.81 1.09 -6.43
C LEU A 311 8.71 2.43 -5.68
N GLY A 312 9.82 3.17 -5.55
CA GLY A 312 9.91 4.30 -4.63
C GLY A 312 10.29 3.87 -3.21
N ASN A 313 10.69 4.83 -2.38
CA ASN A 313 11.00 4.61 -0.95
C ASN A 313 12.01 3.48 -0.68
N GLY A 314 12.99 3.31 -1.56
CA GLY A 314 13.99 2.25 -1.45
C GLY A 314 13.45 0.84 -1.70
N GLN A 315 12.23 0.68 -2.19
CA GLN A 315 11.66 -0.63 -2.52
C GLN A 315 11.95 -1.01 -3.98
N VAL A 316 12.27 -2.29 -4.21
CA VAL A 316 12.60 -2.84 -5.52
C VAL A 316 11.79 -4.11 -5.77
N LEU A 317 11.18 -4.22 -6.95
CA LEU A 317 10.47 -5.41 -7.42
C LEU A 317 11.34 -6.17 -8.41
N HIS A 318 11.65 -7.43 -8.11
CA HIS A 318 12.58 -8.24 -8.90
C HIS A 318 12.51 -9.74 -8.57
N THR A 319 13.31 -10.53 -9.28
CA THR A 319 13.69 -11.90 -8.91
C THR A 319 15.16 -12.14 -9.27
N TYR A 320 15.95 -12.78 -8.40
CA TYR A 320 17.41 -12.77 -8.54
C TYR A 320 18.15 -14.08 -8.19
N SER A 321 17.48 -15.05 -7.57
CA SER A 321 18.05 -16.39 -7.33
C SER A 321 16.97 -17.38 -6.90
N LYS A 322 17.25 -18.68 -6.95
CA LYS A 322 16.34 -19.73 -6.47
C LYS A 322 16.07 -19.57 -4.96
N GLU A 323 17.10 -19.25 -4.20
CA GLU A 323 17.08 -19.07 -2.73
C GLU A 323 16.27 -17.85 -2.31
N SER A 324 16.10 -16.86 -3.21
CA SER A 324 15.29 -15.68 -2.94
C SER A 324 13.78 -15.97 -2.88
N GLY A 325 13.33 -17.11 -3.41
CA GLY A 325 11.92 -17.51 -3.39
C GLY A 325 11.07 -16.91 -4.52
N GLY A 326 11.69 -16.47 -5.62
CA GLY A 326 10.99 -16.01 -6.82
C GLY A 326 10.83 -14.48 -6.91
N VAL A 327 9.80 -14.01 -7.62
CA VAL A 327 9.49 -12.58 -7.74
C VAL A 327 9.06 -12.04 -6.39
N ARG A 328 9.68 -10.94 -5.95
CA ARG A 328 9.50 -10.40 -4.62
C ARG A 328 9.81 -8.91 -4.57
N VAL A 329 9.39 -8.30 -3.47
CA VAL A 329 9.78 -6.93 -3.10
C VAL A 329 10.84 -6.98 -2.03
N ASP A 330 11.96 -6.29 -2.26
CA ASP A 330 13.01 -6.07 -1.29
C ASP A 330 13.23 -4.57 -1.06
N SER A 331 14.04 -4.24 -0.06
CA SER A 331 14.55 -2.88 0.11
C SER A 331 16.03 -2.80 -0.25
N ILE A 332 16.40 -1.75 -0.97
CA ILE A 332 17.78 -1.48 -1.43
C ILE A 332 18.65 -0.91 -0.31
N GLU A 333 18.08 -0.03 0.51
CA GLU A 333 18.77 0.78 1.51
C GLU A 333 19.51 -0.07 2.55
N GLY A 334 20.79 0.25 2.77
CA GLY A 334 21.67 -0.42 3.73
C GLY A 334 22.01 -1.87 3.38
N ARG A 335 21.61 -2.35 2.21
CA ARG A 335 21.85 -3.73 1.75
C ARG A 335 22.84 -3.75 0.59
N HIS A 336 23.30 -4.95 0.26
CA HIS A 336 24.19 -5.16 -0.88
C HIS A 336 23.63 -4.64 -2.21
N TRP A 337 22.30 -4.53 -2.34
CA TRP A 337 21.66 -3.92 -3.50
C TRP A 337 22.05 -2.45 -3.68
N GLU A 338 22.15 -1.67 -2.60
CA GLU A 338 22.62 -0.29 -2.66
C GLU A 338 24.09 -0.22 -3.12
N TYR A 339 24.92 -1.14 -2.63
CA TYR A 339 26.34 -1.14 -2.98
C TYR A 339 26.59 -1.58 -4.43
N ARG A 340 25.72 -2.45 -4.96
CA ARG A 340 25.77 -2.97 -6.33
C ARG A 340 25.11 -2.08 -7.38
N PHE A 341 24.32 -1.10 -6.94
CA PHE A 341 23.61 -0.20 -7.85
C PHE A 341 24.60 0.55 -8.74
N LEU A 342 24.38 0.48 -10.06
CA LEU A 342 25.19 1.15 -11.06
C LEU A 342 24.52 2.45 -11.49
N TYR A 343 23.29 2.34 -12.01
CA TYR A 343 22.45 3.45 -12.42
C TYR A 343 21.01 2.99 -12.64
N GLY A 344 20.09 3.94 -12.82
CA GLY A 344 18.72 3.68 -13.21
C GLY A 344 18.08 4.85 -13.95
N GLY A 345 16.93 4.60 -14.58
CA GLY A 345 16.17 5.59 -15.34
C GLY A 345 14.87 5.02 -15.92
N SER A 346 14.10 5.86 -16.61
CA SER A 346 12.80 5.47 -17.15
C SER A 346 12.94 4.64 -18.43
N ALA A 347 12.09 3.64 -18.57
CA ALA A 347 11.97 2.84 -19.80
C ALA A 347 10.79 3.28 -20.70
N ILE A 348 10.00 4.27 -20.27
CA ILE A 348 8.79 4.81 -20.94
C ILE A 348 8.58 6.31 -20.67
#